data_AF-A0A372GTJ2-F1
#
_entry.id   AF-A0A372GTJ2-F1
#
_cell.length_a   1.000
_cell.length_b   1.000
_cell.length_c   1.000
_cell.angle_alpha   90.00
_cell.angle_beta   90.00
_cell.angle_gamma   90.00
#
_symmetry.space_group_name_H-M   'P 1'
#
loop_
_entity.id
_entity.type
_entity.pdbx_description
1 polymer ?
#
loop_
_entity_poly.entity_id
_entity_poly.type
_entity_poly.pdbx_seq_one_letter_code
_entity_poly.pdbx_strand_id
1 'polypeptide(L)' 'MKTTAILVPIDFTRAANNTINYVMGLSKQLKTKIVFVHTCSVAYPSSTPIGMAAMAAPVSRTQESQ' A
#
# COMPACT_ATOMS: atom_id res chain seq x y z
N MET A 1 8.21 -10.04 -24.09
CA MET A 1 8.83 -10.12 -22.75
C MET A 1 7.93 -9.42 -21.75
N LYS A 2 7.63 -10.04 -20.61
CA LYS A 2 6.82 -9.42 -19.54
C LYS A 2 7.65 -8.30 -18.92
N THR A 3 7.18 -7.06 -19.00
CA THR A 3 7.85 -5.92 -18.37
C THR A 3 7.75 -6.05 -16.85
N THR A 4 8.83 -6.44 -16.19
CA THR A 4 8.94 -6.38 -14.73
C THR A 4 9.14 -4.92 -14.35
N ALA A 5 8.27 -4.35 -13.51
CA ALA A 5 8.43 -3.02 -12.93
C ALA A 5 8.60 -3.14 -11.41
N ILE A 6 9.33 -2.21 -10.79
CA ILE A 6 9.45 -2.16 -9.33
C ILE A 6 8.32 -1.28 -8.79
N LEU A 7 7.44 -1.89 -7.99
CA LEU A 7 6.36 -1.18 -7.31
C LEU A 7 6.85 -0.70 -5.93
N VAL A 8 6.66 0.59 -5.64
CA VAL A 8 7.16 1.21 -4.41
C VAL A 8 6.03 1.95 -3.70
N PRO A 9 5.53 1.45 -2.56
CA PRO A 9 4.62 2.22 -1.73
C PRO A 9 5.36 3.38 -1.06
N ILE A 10 4.76 4.57 -1.08
CA ILE A 10 5.29 5.79 -0.47
C ILE A 10 4.22 6.37 0.45
N ASP A 11 4.61 6.67 1.68
CA ASP A 11 3.78 7.29 2.72
C ASP A 11 4.27 8.71 3.09
N PHE A 12 5.22 9.26 2.31
CA PHE A 12 5.88 10.55 2.53
C PHE A 12 6.60 10.70 3.87
N THR A 13 6.85 9.60 4.59
CA THR A 13 7.67 9.65 5.79
C THR A 13 9.13 9.91 5.43
N ARG A 14 9.90 10.45 6.38
CA ARG A 14 11.36 10.58 6.21
C ARG A 14 12.03 9.21 5.97
N ALA A 15 11.46 8.14 6.52
CA ALA A 15 11.95 6.78 6.31
C ALA A 15 11.83 6.33 4.84
N ALA A 16 10.77 6.74 4.13
CA ALA A 16 10.57 6.43 2.72
C ALA A 16 11.71 6.95 1.81
N ASN A 17 12.45 7.98 2.22
CA ASN A 17 13.61 8.48 1.47
C ASN A 17 14.71 7.41 1.30
N ASN A 18 14.92 6.57 2.31
CA ASN A 18 15.88 5.47 2.22
C ASN A 18 15.46 4.46 1.15
N THR A 19 14.17 4.13 1.10
CA THR A 19 13.58 3.24 0.09
C THR A 19 13.73 3.83 -1.32
N ILE A 20 13.44 5.12 -1.49
CA ILE A 20 13.60 5.82 -2.78
C ILE A 20 15.06 5.72 -3.26
N ASN A 21 16.01 6.05 -2.39
CA ASN A 21 17.44 6.02 -2.74
C ASN A 21 17.89 4.62 -3.15
N TYR A 22 17.47 3.59 -2.42
CA TYR A 22 17.78 2.21 -2.74
C TYR A 22 17.19 1.79 -4.11
N VAL A 23 15.91 2.07 -4.33
CA VAL A 23 15.20 1.62 -5.54
C VAL A 23 15.69 2.33 -6.80
N MET A 24 16.16 3.57 -6.66
CA MET A 24 16.81 4.32 -7.74
C MET A 24 18.11 3.64 -8.20
N GLY A 25 18.89 3.07 -7.27
CA GLY A 25 20.05 2.25 -7.63
C GLY A 25 19.67 0.93 -8.28
N LEU A 26 18.70 0.22 -7.67
CA LEU A 26 18.23 -1.08 -8.14
C LEU A 26 17.63 -1.01 -9.55
N SER A 27 16.82 0.01 -9.84
CA SER A 27 16.17 0.18 -11.15
C SER A 27 17.17 0.34 -12.30
N LYS A 28 18.30 1.02 -12.06
CA LYS A 28 19.39 1.16 -13.03
C LYS A 28 20.06 -0.17 -13.32
N GLN A 29 20.31 -0.98 -12.30
CA GLN A 29 20.91 -2.31 -12.44
C GLN A 29 19.99 -3.26 -13.21
N LEU A 30 18.69 -3.23 -12.89
CA LEU A 30 17.68 -4.11 -13.50
C LEU A 30 17.10 -3.58 -14.82
N LYS A 31 17.50 -2.39 -15.27
CA LYS A 31 16.98 -1.70 -16.47
C LYS A 31 15.45 -1.69 -16.51
N THR A 32 14.84 -1.39 -15.37
CA THR A 32 13.39 -1.47 -15.14
C THR A 32 12.81 -0.13 -14.72
N LYS A 33 11.50 0.04 -14.95
CA LYS A 33 10.75 1.21 -14.51
C LYS A 33 10.41 1.09 -13.02
N ILE A 34 10.34 2.24 -12.35
CA ILE A 34 9.82 2.36 -10.99
C ILE A 34 8.40 2.92 -11.08
N VAL A 35 7.48 2.36 -10.28
CA VAL A 35 6.13 2.87 -10.10
C VAL A 35 5.94 3.19 -8.62
N PHE A 36 5.82 4.48 -8.30
CA PHE A 36 5.50 4.91 -6.94
C PHE A 36 3.98 4.89 -6.73
N VAL A 37 3.55 4.35 -5.60
CA VAL A 37 2.13 4.26 -5.21
C VAL A 37 1.96 4.91 -3.85
N HIS A 38 1.01 5.83 -3.74
CA HIS A 38 0.61 6.40 -2.46
C HIS A 38 -0.85 6.02 -2.18
N THR A 39 -1.10 5.51 -0.99
CA THR A 39 -2.46 5.18 -0.53
C THR A 39 -3.07 6.38 0.17
N CYS A 40 -4.14 6.93 -0.39
CA CYS A 40 -4.98 7.91 0.29
C CYS A 40 -6.08 7.18 1.06
N SER A 41 -6.22 7.44 2.36
CA SER A 41 -7.43 7.05 3.08
C SER A 41 -8.55 8.00 2.68
N VAL A 42 -9.57 7.48 2.01
CA VAL A 42 -10.83 8.21 1.83
C VAL A 42 -11.76 7.84 2.98
N ALA A 43 -12.42 8.84 3.57
CA ALA A 43 -13.52 8.57 4.48
C ALA A 43 -14.59 7.80 3.70
N TYR A 44 -14.81 6.54 4.07
CA TYR A 44 -15.88 5.75 3.46
C TYR A 44 -17.21 6.37 3.89
N PRO A 45 -18.07 6.83 2.95
CA PRO A 45 -19.32 7.47 3.34
C PRO A 45 -20.18 6.47 4.13
N SER A 46 -20.62 6.91 5.30
CA SER A 46 -21.39 6.12 6.29
C SER A 46 -22.76 5.64 5.77
N SER A 47 -23.16 6.04 4.55
CA SER A 47 -24.38 5.61 3.86
C SER A 47 -24.28 4.23 3.22
N THR A 48 -23.15 3.54 3.37
CA THR A 48 -23.00 2.17 2.86
C THR A 48 -23.82 1.21 3.73
N PRO A 49 -24.72 0.39 3.17
CA PRO A 49 -25.49 -0.58 3.95
C PRO A 49 -24.55 -1.45 4.78
N ILE A 50 -24.86 -1.59 6.07
CA ILE A 50 -24.05 -2.24 7.11
C ILE A 50 -23.56 -3.65 6.66
N GLY A 51 -24.29 -4.32 5.76
CA GLY A 51 -23.92 -5.61 5.19
C GLY A 51 -22.68 -5.62 4.27
N MET A 52 -22.28 -4.50 3.66
CA MET A 52 -21.04 -4.45 2.85
C MET A 52 -19.79 -4.15 3.69
N ALA A 53 -19.93 -3.47 4.82
CA ALA A 53 -18.81 -3.19 5.73
C ALA A 53 -18.21 -4.48 6.34
N ALA A 54 -19.03 -5.52 6.51
CA ALA A 54 -18.61 -6.82 7.02
C ALA A 54 -17.63 -7.58 6.10
N MET A 55 -17.57 -7.25 4.80
CA MET A 55 -16.65 -7.89 3.85
C MET A 55 -15.28 -7.18 3.76
N ALA A 56 -15.17 -5.98 4.33
CA ALA A 56 -13.97 -5.13 4.26
C ALA A 56 -13.13 -5.14 5.56
N ALA A 57 -13.65 -5.69 6.65
CA ALA A 57 -12.88 -5.87 7.88
C ALA A 57 -12.04 -7.15 7.80
N PRO A 58 -10.71 -7.11 8.04
CA PRO A 58 -9.98 -8.33 8.28
C PRO A 58 -10.54 -8.96 9.56
N VAL A 59 -10.80 -10.27 9.51
CA VAL A 59 -11.06 -11.10 10.69
C VAL A 59 -9.84 -11.02 11.60
N SER A 60 -9.79 -10.00 12.44
CA SER A 60 -8.74 -9.77 13.42
C SER A 60 -9.39 -9.56 14.78
N ARG A 61 -9.49 -10.71 15.47
CA ARG A 61 -9.56 -10.90 16.92
C ARG A 61 -10.87 -10.52 17.60
N THR A 62 -11.65 -11.57 17.80
CA THR A 62 -12.36 -11.87 19.05
C THR A 62 -11.53 -11.38 20.26
N GLN A 63 -11.96 -10.31 20.91
CA GLN A 63 -11.71 -10.13 22.33
C GLN A 63 -12.98 -10.58 23.05
N GLU A 64 -12.93 -11.81 23.57
CA GLU A 64 -13.77 -12.19 24.69
C GLU A 64 -13.39 -11.29 25.88
N SER A 65 -14.38 -10.72 26.53
CA SER A 65 -14.30 -10.46 27.96
C SER A 65 -15.65 -10.80 28.59
N GLN A 66 -15.56 -11.73 29.54
CA GLN A 66 -16.52 -11.90 30.64
C GLN A 66 -16.64 -10.61 31.46
#